data_AF-A0A2J8IZ24-F1
#
_entry.id   AF-A0A2J8IZ24-F1
#
_cell.length_a   1.000
_cell.length_b   1.000
_cell.length_c   1.000
_cell.angle_alpha   90.00
_cell.angle_beta   90.00
_cell.angle_gamma   90.00
#
_symmetry.space_group_name_H-M   'P 1'
#
loop_
_entity.id
_entity.type
_entity.pdbx_description
1 polymer ?
#
loop_
_entity_poly.entity_id
_entity_poly.type
_entity_poly.pdbx_seq_one_letter_code
_entity_poly.pdbx_strand_id
1 'polypeptide(L)'
;MLGELIGKGSLVMEGQKHLNSKKKGLKGSFSLSLTFTSRLAPDPSLVIYAIFPSGGVVADKIQFSVEMCFDNQVSLGFSPSQQLPGAEVELQLQAAPGSLCALRAVDESVLLLRPDRELSNRSVYGMFPFWYGHYPYQVAEYDQCPVSGPWDFPQPLIDPMPQGHSSQRSVMWMPWFSEGTDL
;
A
#
# COMPACT_ATOMS: atom_id res chain seq x y z
N MET A 1 21.50 -7.38 6.72
CA MET A 1 20.30 -7.26 5.88
C MET A 1 19.46 -6.14 6.45
N LEU A 2 18.97 -5.26 5.60
CA LEU A 2 18.18 -4.08 5.94
C LEU A 2 16.74 -4.29 5.46
N GLY A 3 15.79 -3.70 6.17
CA GLY A 3 14.37 -3.83 5.89
C GLY A 3 13.66 -2.50 6.13
N GLU A 4 12.84 -2.09 5.18
CA GLU A 4 12.10 -0.84 5.21
C GLU A 4 10.62 -1.13 4.99
N LEU A 5 9.77 -0.64 5.90
CA LEU A 5 8.33 -0.78 5.83
C LEU A 5 7.70 0.56 5.47
N ILE A 6 7.04 0.58 4.33
CA ILE A 6 6.47 1.77 3.70
C ILE A 6 4.94 1.67 3.77
N GLY A 7 4.29 2.74 4.23
CA GLY A 7 2.83 2.85 4.31
C GLY A 7 2.37 4.26 3.92
N LYS A 8 1.24 4.36 3.22
CA LYS A 8 0.67 5.64 2.74
C LYS A 8 1.66 6.53 1.98
N GLY A 9 2.62 5.92 1.27
CA GLY A 9 3.67 6.62 0.52
C GLY A 9 4.83 7.16 1.37
N SER A 10 4.92 6.80 2.64
CA SER A 10 5.98 7.25 3.56
C SER A 10 6.68 6.06 4.23
N LEU A 11 7.97 6.24 4.57
CA LEU A 11 8.70 5.28 5.40
C LEU A 11 8.13 5.32 6.82
N VAL A 12 7.63 4.20 7.30
CA VAL A 12 7.01 4.08 8.63
C VAL A 12 7.97 3.42 9.62
N MET A 13 8.77 2.44 9.16
CA MET A 13 9.70 1.70 10.01
C MET A 13 10.92 1.26 9.23
N GLU A 14 12.08 1.28 9.88
CA GLU A 14 13.33 0.72 9.40
C GLU A 14 13.81 -0.36 10.38
N GLY A 15 14.45 -1.39 9.87
CA GLY A 15 15.02 -2.45 10.69
C GLY A 15 16.25 -3.09 10.05
N GLN A 16 17.11 -3.65 10.90
CA GLN A 16 18.29 -4.39 10.47
C GLN A 16 18.29 -5.78 11.09
N LYS A 17 18.55 -6.80 10.27
CA LYS A 17 18.78 -8.18 10.72
C LYS A 17 20.21 -8.59 10.41
N HIS A 18 20.95 -8.92 11.47
CA HIS A 18 22.26 -9.55 11.37
C HIS A 18 22.08 -11.05 11.13
N LEU A 19 22.66 -11.54 10.03
CA LEU A 19 22.60 -12.95 9.66
C LEU A 19 23.92 -13.61 10.07
N ASN A 20 23.89 -14.41 11.13
CA ASN A 20 25.05 -15.16 11.60
C ASN A 20 25.12 -16.50 10.86
N SER A 21 25.85 -16.54 9.74
CA SER A 21 26.05 -17.77 8.98
C SER A 21 27.13 -18.64 9.64
N LYS A 22 26.72 -19.63 10.44
CA LYS A 22 27.63 -20.62 11.06
C LYS A 22 27.98 -21.79 10.13
N LYS A 23 27.28 -21.96 9.01
CA LYS A 23 27.49 -23.04 8.04
C LYS A 23 27.66 -22.46 6.64
N LYS A 24 28.71 -22.86 5.92
CA LYS A 24 28.83 -22.61 4.47
C LYS A 24 27.73 -23.41 3.76
N GLY A 25 26.75 -22.71 3.21
CA GLY A 25 25.64 -23.30 2.47
C GLY A 25 25.01 -22.28 1.54
N LEU A 26 24.45 -22.76 0.43
CA LEU A 26 23.84 -21.92 -0.62
C LEU A 26 22.41 -21.47 -0.26
N LYS A 27 21.83 -21.97 0.84
CA LYS A 27 20.47 -21.68 1.28
C LYS A 27 20.47 -21.23 2.73
N GLY A 28 19.71 -20.17 3.01
CA GLY A 28 19.46 -19.64 4.34
C GLY A 28 17.99 -19.29 4.51
N SER A 29 17.56 -19.14 5.75
CA SER A 29 16.24 -18.62 6.11
C SER A 29 16.40 -17.71 7.31
N PHE A 30 15.57 -16.67 7.38
CA PHE A 30 15.49 -15.76 8.50
C PHE A 30 14.03 -15.37 8.71
N SER A 31 13.71 -14.88 9.91
CA SER A 31 12.38 -14.42 10.25
C SER A 31 12.44 -12.97 10.73
N LEU A 32 11.42 -12.21 10.34
CA LEU A 32 11.18 -10.83 10.74
C LEU A 32 9.82 -10.77 11.43
N SER A 33 9.74 -10.04 12.53
CA SER A 33 8.47 -9.75 13.21
C SER A 33 8.07 -8.33 12.89
N LEU A 34 6.88 -8.16 12.34
CA LEU A 34 6.33 -6.87 11.94
C LEU A 34 5.03 -6.62 12.71
N THR A 35 4.83 -5.39 13.16
CA THR A 35 3.60 -4.96 13.84
C THR A 35 2.88 -3.95 12.96
N PHE A 36 1.72 -4.33 12.46
CA PHE A 36 0.89 -3.45 11.65
C PHE A 36 0.03 -2.54 12.51
N THR A 37 -0.04 -1.27 12.14
CA THR A 37 -0.86 -0.23 12.77
C THR A 37 -1.72 0.46 11.71
N SER A 38 -2.69 1.29 12.11
CA SER A 38 -3.56 2.01 11.17
C SER A 38 -2.79 2.92 10.18
N ARG A 39 -1.55 3.29 10.53
CA ARG A 39 -0.66 4.10 9.68
C ARG A 39 -0.17 3.37 8.46
N LEU A 40 -0.12 2.03 8.53
CA LEU A 40 0.37 1.16 7.46
C LEU A 40 -0.73 0.76 6.48
N ALA A 41 -2.00 0.86 6.88
CA ALA A 41 -3.12 0.51 6.02
C ALA A 41 -3.24 1.43 4.79
N PRO A 42 -3.83 0.95 3.68
CA PRO A 42 -4.34 -0.40 3.49
C PRO A 42 -3.27 -1.38 3.00
N ASP A 43 -2.36 -0.93 2.15
CA ASP A 43 -1.47 -1.83 1.41
C ASP A 43 0.02 -1.51 1.65
N PRO A 44 0.56 -1.77 2.85
CA PRO A 44 1.96 -1.48 3.15
C PRO A 44 2.90 -2.40 2.37
N SER A 45 4.06 -1.87 2.03
CA SER A 45 5.12 -2.61 1.34
C SER A 45 6.34 -2.76 2.23
N LEU A 46 6.89 -3.97 2.30
CA LEU A 46 8.20 -4.23 2.91
C LEU A 46 9.22 -4.43 1.80
N VAL A 47 10.29 -3.65 1.84
CA VAL A 47 11.48 -3.81 1.00
C VAL A 47 12.59 -4.38 1.87
N ILE A 48 13.23 -5.45 1.43
CA ILE A 48 14.38 -6.06 2.10
C ILE A 48 15.56 -6.01 1.15
N TYR A 49 16.72 -5.58 1.63
CA TYR A 49 17.94 -5.56 0.82
C TYR A 49 19.19 -5.98 1.59
N ALA A 50 20.17 -6.46 0.83
CA ALA A 50 21.48 -6.82 1.31
C ALA A 50 22.54 -6.19 0.40
N ILE A 51 23.50 -5.51 1.03
CA ILE A 51 24.64 -4.91 0.37
C ILE A 51 25.85 -5.81 0.63
N PHE A 52 26.48 -6.29 -0.43
CA PHE A 52 27.66 -7.13 -0.36
C PHE A 52 28.92 -6.27 -0.24
N PRO A 53 30.00 -6.75 0.40
CA PRO A 53 31.28 -6.02 0.46
C PRO A 53 31.87 -5.69 -0.91
N SER A 54 31.50 -6.43 -1.96
CA SER A 54 31.85 -6.15 -3.35
C SER A 54 31.10 -4.95 -3.96
N GLY A 55 30.15 -4.36 -3.24
CA GLY A 55 29.29 -3.26 -3.71
C GLY A 55 28.01 -3.72 -4.41
N GLY A 56 27.84 -5.02 -4.68
CA GLY A 56 26.58 -5.54 -5.22
C GLY A 56 25.42 -5.40 -4.24
N VAL A 57 24.21 -5.21 -4.74
CA VAL A 57 22.98 -5.12 -3.95
C VAL A 57 21.97 -6.14 -4.45
N VAL A 58 21.32 -6.84 -3.54
CA VAL A 58 20.15 -7.68 -3.84
C VAL A 58 18.99 -7.18 -2.99
N ALA A 59 17.84 -6.94 -3.62
CA ALA A 59 16.65 -6.45 -2.97
C ALA A 59 15.41 -7.24 -3.41
N ASP A 60 14.41 -7.30 -2.54
CA ASP A 60 13.10 -7.87 -2.84
C ASP A 60 12.00 -7.04 -2.15
N LYS A 61 10.80 -7.07 -2.69
CA LYS A 61 9.63 -6.33 -2.19
C LYS A 61 8.43 -7.24 -2.05
N ILE A 62 7.77 -7.17 -0.91
CA ILE A 62 6.48 -7.80 -0.67
C ILE A 62 5.46 -6.75 -0.25
N GLN A 63 4.24 -6.87 -0.76
CA GLN A 63 3.11 -6.03 -0.38
C GLN A 63 2.12 -6.84 0.45
N PHE A 64 1.64 -6.24 1.54
CA PHE A 64 0.63 -6.83 2.41
C PHE A 64 -0.71 -6.12 2.20
N SER A 65 -1.80 -6.80 2.54
CA SER A 65 -3.12 -6.17 2.69
C SER A 65 -3.48 -6.15 4.16
N VAL A 66 -3.73 -4.94 4.68
CA VAL A 66 -3.99 -4.66 6.09
C VAL A 66 -5.34 -3.95 6.20
N GLU A 67 -6.08 -4.27 7.25
CA GLU A 67 -7.39 -3.66 7.49
C GLU A 67 -7.31 -2.13 7.63
N MET A 68 -8.31 -1.46 7.06
CA MET A 68 -8.46 0.00 7.06
C MET A 68 -8.94 0.51 8.42
N CYS A 69 -8.13 0.36 9.46
CA CYS A 69 -8.45 0.77 10.82
C CYS A 69 -8.18 2.27 11.04
N PHE A 70 -8.75 2.87 12.09
CA PHE A 70 -8.44 4.24 12.53
C PHE A 70 -7.78 4.20 13.91
N ASP A 71 -6.80 5.09 14.15
CA ASP A 71 -6.15 5.22 15.47
C ASP A 71 -7.16 5.65 16.55
N ASN A 72 -8.09 6.54 16.21
CA ASN A 72 -9.16 6.96 17.12
C ASN A 72 -10.35 6.03 16.98
N GLN A 73 -10.64 5.26 18.03
CA GLN A 73 -11.82 4.43 18.08
C GLN A 73 -13.02 5.27 18.52
N VAL A 74 -14.03 5.32 17.67
CA VAL A 74 -15.26 6.06 17.92
C VAL A 74 -16.42 5.09 17.98
N SER A 75 -17.24 5.19 19.03
CA SER A 75 -18.51 4.46 19.14
C SER A 75 -19.65 5.45 19.37
N LEU A 76 -20.81 5.14 18.78
CA LEU A 76 -22.02 5.94 18.85
C LEU A 76 -23.20 5.02 19.11
N GLY A 77 -24.07 5.40 20.05
CA GLY A 77 -25.28 4.64 20.36
C GLY A 77 -26.37 5.54 20.93
N PHE A 78 -27.61 5.06 20.88
CA PHE A 78 -28.75 5.71 21.52
C PHE A 78 -29.25 4.87 22.68
N SER A 79 -29.73 5.53 23.73
CA SER A 79 -30.37 4.91 24.89
C SER A 79 -31.70 5.63 25.21
N PRO A 80 -32.87 5.00 25.02
CA PRO A 80 -33.09 3.68 24.38
C PRO A 80 -32.81 3.69 22.87
N SER A 81 -32.64 2.52 22.26
CA SER A 81 -32.35 2.37 20.82
C SER A 81 -33.51 2.77 19.90
N GLN A 82 -34.73 2.84 20.42
CA GLN A 82 -35.92 3.27 19.69
C GLN A 82 -36.83 4.08 20.61
N GLN A 83 -37.46 5.11 20.05
CA GLN A 83 -38.31 6.02 20.81
C GLN A 83 -39.45 6.57 19.95
N LEU A 84 -40.53 7.01 20.61
CA LEU A 84 -41.66 7.67 19.95
C LEU A 84 -41.27 9.05 19.40
N PRO A 85 -41.95 9.54 18.34
CA PRO A 85 -41.70 10.88 17.81
C PRO A 85 -41.85 11.97 18.89
N GLY A 86 -40.85 12.86 18.97
CA GLY A 86 -40.85 13.99 19.89
C GLY A 86 -40.45 13.66 21.34
N ALA A 87 -40.23 12.39 21.68
CA ALA A 87 -39.68 12.03 22.98
C ALA A 87 -38.16 12.20 23.02
N GLU A 88 -37.63 12.47 24.22
CA GLU A 88 -36.21 12.66 24.46
C GLU A 88 -35.45 11.32 24.39
N VAL A 89 -34.23 11.37 23.87
CA VAL A 89 -33.32 10.22 23.74
C VAL A 89 -31.90 10.65 24.07
N GLU A 90 -31.16 9.79 24.76
CA GLU A 90 -29.76 10.01 25.06
C GLU A 90 -28.88 9.47 23.92
N LEU A 91 -28.01 10.32 23.37
CA LEU A 91 -26.98 9.92 22.42
C LEU A 91 -25.64 9.78 23.14
N GLN A 92 -25.10 8.56 23.13
CA GLN A 92 -23.82 8.22 23.74
C GLN A 92 -22.73 8.18 22.67
N LEU A 93 -21.73 9.04 22.80
CA LEU A 93 -20.57 9.13 21.93
C LEU A 93 -19.30 8.89 22.75
N GLN A 94 -18.47 7.94 22.32
CA GLN A 94 -17.17 7.69 22.91
C GLN A 94 -16.08 7.90 21.86
N ALA A 95 -15.03 8.62 22.23
CA ALA A 95 -13.86 8.90 21.39
C ALA A 95 -12.66 9.22 22.28
N ALA A 96 -11.46 9.31 21.71
CA ALA A 96 -10.28 9.74 22.46
C ALA A 96 -10.46 11.16 23.05
N PRO A 97 -9.94 11.43 24.27
CA PRO A 97 -10.05 12.75 24.90
C PRO A 97 -9.53 13.88 24.02
N GLY A 98 -10.26 15.00 23.96
CA GLY A 98 -9.90 16.16 23.15
C GLY A 98 -10.20 16.02 21.64
N SER A 99 -10.84 14.93 21.21
CA SER A 99 -11.29 14.77 19.82
C SER A 99 -12.39 15.78 19.47
N LEU A 100 -12.33 16.31 18.25
CA LEU A 100 -13.46 17.02 17.64
C LEU A 100 -14.35 16.00 16.91
N CYS A 101 -15.62 15.92 17.31
CA CYS A 101 -16.57 14.98 16.73
C CYS A 101 -17.68 15.71 15.99
N ALA A 102 -17.92 15.34 14.73
CA ALA A 102 -19.04 15.82 13.93
C ALA A 102 -20.13 14.74 13.87
N LEU A 103 -21.36 15.11 14.23
CA LEU A 103 -22.50 14.20 14.24
C LEU A 103 -23.41 14.48 13.04
N ARG A 104 -23.94 13.43 12.44
CA ARG A 104 -24.89 13.50 11.32
C ARG A 104 -26.02 12.52 11.58
N ALA A 105 -27.24 13.04 11.72
CA ALA A 105 -28.46 12.25 11.72
C ALA A 105 -29.06 12.23 10.30
N VAL A 106 -29.50 11.06 9.84
CA VAL A 106 -30.14 10.88 8.54
C VAL A 106 -31.40 10.03 8.72
N ASP A 107 -32.42 10.32 7.92
CA ASP A 107 -33.60 9.45 7.82
C ASP A 107 -33.26 8.22 6.98
N GLU A 108 -33.78 7.05 7.37
CA GLU A 108 -33.52 5.77 6.71
C GLU A 108 -33.93 5.79 5.23
N SER A 109 -34.99 6.52 4.87
CA SER A 109 -35.43 6.68 3.48
C SER A 109 -34.38 7.36 2.58
N VAL A 110 -33.50 8.19 3.15
CA VAL A 110 -32.41 8.86 2.41
C VAL A 110 -31.31 7.86 2.05
N LEU A 111 -31.07 6.84 2.88
CA LEU A 111 -30.10 5.78 2.61
C LEU A 111 -30.53 4.96 1.38
N LEU A 112 -31.84 4.77 1.17
CA LEU A 112 -32.38 4.13 -0.03
C LEU A 112 -32.17 4.96 -1.31
N LEU A 113 -32.15 6.29 -1.19
CA LEU A 113 -32.01 7.18 -2.34
C LEU A 113 -30.55 7.45 -2.74
N ARG A 114 -29.61 7.48 -1.78
CA ARG A 114 -28.19 7.82 -2.01
C ARG A 114 -27.25 7.07 -1.06
N PRO A 115 -27.02 5.76 -1.26
CA PRO A 115 -26.16 4.96 -0.40
C PRO A 115 -24.68 5.39 -0.46
N ASP A 116 -24.21 5.94 -1.57
CA ASP A 116 -22.80 6.32 -1.78
C ASP A 116 -22.30 7.45 -0.87
N ARG A 117 -23.18 8.08 -0.09
CA ARG A 117 -22.84 9.16 0.86
C ARG A 117 -22.57 8.65 2.28
N GLU A 118 -22.57 7.34 2.48
CA GLU A 118 -22.17 6.74 3.75
C GLU A 118 -20.65 6.81 3.91
N LEU A 119 -20.22 7.33 5.06
CA LEU A 119 -18.81 7.36 5.42
C LEU A 119 -18.44 5.97 5.95
N SER A 120 -17.61 5.27 5.20
CA SER A 120 -17.03 3.99 5.59
C SER A 120 -15.51 4.14 5.64
N ASN A 121 -14.84 3.20 6.31
CA ASN A 121 -13.38 3.19 6.35
C ASN A 121 -12.81 3.22 4.92
N ARG A 122 -13.40 2.45 4.01
CA ARG A 122 -12.97 2.39 2.60
C ARG A 122 -13.15 3.73 1.88
N SER A 123 -14.25 4.44 2.10
CA SER A 123 -14.44 5.75 1.45
C SER A 123 -13.45 6.79 1.96
N VAL A 124 -13.15 6.81 3.27
CA VAL A 124 -12.13 7.69 3.86
C VAL A 124 -10.73 7.36 3.36
N TYR A 125 -10.34 6.08 3.40
CA TYR A 125 -9.05 5.65 2.85
C TYR A 125 -8.94 5.93 1.35
N GLY A 126 -10.06 5.84 0.63
CA GLY A 126 -10.20 6.17 -0.78
C GLY A 126 -9.99 7.64 -1.14
N MET A 127 -10.14 8.57 -0.17
CA MET A 127 -9.92 10.00 -0.39
C MET A 127 -8.44 10.39 -0.40
N PHE A 128 -7.56 9.55 0.15
CA PHE A 128 -6.12 9.82 0.09
C PHE A 128 -5.60 9.50 -1.30
N PRO A 129 -4.72 10.34 -1.88
CA PRO A 129 -4.08 10.03 -3.15
C PRO A 129 -3.23 8.77 -2.97
N PHE A 130 -3.69 7.66 -3.53
CA PHE A 130 -2.88 6.44 -3.61
C PHE A 130 -1.75 6.70 -4.58
N TRP A 131 -0.54 6.84 -4.05
CA TRP A 131 0.68 6.83 -4.84
C TRP A 131 0.91 5.41 -5.35
N TYR A 132 0.18 4.99 -6.37
CA TYR A 132 0.55 3.82 -7.14
C TYR A 132 1.84 4.13 -7.89
N GLY A 133 2.95 3.68 -7.31
CA GLY A 133 3.97 2.87 -8.00
C GLY A 133 4.78 3.48 -9.14
N HIS A 134 4.54 4.72 -9.56
CA HIS A 134 5.36 5.34 -10.60
C HIS A 134 6.47 6.15 -9.95
N TYR A 135 7.65 5.53 -9.91
CA TYR A 135 8.87 6.29 -9.78
C TYR A 135 8.95 7.29 -10.92
N PRO A 136 9.37 8.55 -10.67
CA PRO A 136 9.61 9.49 -11.76
C PRO A 136 10.55 8.84 -12.77
N TYR A 137 10.30 9.05 -14.07
CA TYR A 137 11.10 8.45 -15.14
C TYR A 137 12.62 8.69 -14.97
N GLN A 138 12.98 9.76 -14.26
CA GLN A 138 14.36 10.15 -13.91
C GLN A 138 15.10 9.09 -13.08
N VAL A 139 14.37 8.23 -12.36
CA VAL A 139 14.91 7.14 -11.54
C VAL A 139 14.36 5.78 -11.99
N ALA A 140 13.67 5.72 -13.13
CA ALA A 140 13.27 4.46 -13.72
C ALA A 140 14.50 3.79 -14.32
N GLU A 141 15.00 2.76 -13.66
CA GLU A 141 16.04 1.91 -14.18
C GLU A 141 15.36 0.93 -15.17
N TYR A 142 15.60 1.13 -16.46
CA TYR A 142 15.18 0.16 -17.46
C TYR A 142 16.09 -1.06 -17.29
N ASP A 143 15.51 -2.25 -17.15
CA ASP A 143 16.24 -3.51 -17.26
C ASP A 143 16.80 -3.61 -18.68
N GLN A 144 17.98 -3.03 -18.88
CA GLN A 144 18.79 -3.24 -20.06
C GLN A 144 19.38 -4.65 -19.89
N CYS A 145 18.55 -5.69 -20.05
CA CYS A 145 19.07 -7.04 -20.22
C CYS A 145 20.00 -6.99 -21.44
N PRO A 146 21.33 -7.17 -21.28
CA PRO A 146 22.20 -7.23 -22.42
C PRO A 146 22.00 -8.60 -23.04
N VAL A 147 21.05 -8.73 -23.96
CA VAL A 147 21.05 -9.83 -24.90
C VAL A 147 22.22 -9.55 -25.83
N SER A 148 23.39 -10.10 -25.50
CA SER A 148 24.52 -10.18 -26.43
C SER A 148 24.12 -11.14 -27.56
N GLY A 149 23.44 -10.58 -28.58
CA GLY A 149 23.11 -11.22 -29.83
C GLY A 149 23.62 -10.39 -31.02
N PRO A 150 23.79 -10.97 -32.22
CA PRO A 150 24.66 -10.43 -33.29
C PRO A 150 24.16 -9.16 -34.01
N TRP A 151 23.12 -8.49 -33.50
CA TRP A 151 22.50 -7.34 -34.15
C TRP A 151 22.51 -6.14 -33.21
N ASP A 152 23.67 -5.48 -33.14
CA ASP A 152 23.80 -4.17 -32.51
C ASP A 152 23.05 -3.14 -33.38
N PHE A 153 21.84 -2.75 -32.97
CA PHE A 153 21.22 -1.53 -33.48
C PHE A 153 21.78 -0.33 -32.72
N PRO A 154 22.23 0.73 -33.42
CA PRO A 154 22.69 1.94 -32.73
C PRO A 154 21.54 2.56 -31.94
N GLN A 155 21.79 2.91 -30.67
CA GLN A 155 20.84 3.66 -29.85
C GLN A 155 20.54 5.01 -30.53
N PRO A 156 19.25 5.38 -30.72
CA PRO A 156 18.93 6.70 -31.21
C PRO A 156 19.27 7.76 -30.14
N LEU A 157 19.98 8.81 -30.57
CA LEU A 157 20.18 10.03 -29.78
C LEU A 157 18.82 10.55 -29.30
N ILE A 158 18.63 10.59 -27.98
CA ILE A 158 17.41 11.10 -27.35
C ILE A 158 17.44 12.63 -27.47
N ASP A 159 16.68 13.18 -28.41
CA ASP A 159 16.30 14.59 -28.34
C ASP A 159 15.22 14.79 -27.25
N PRO A 160 15.26 15.89 -26.48
CA PRO A 160 14.22 16.17 -25.49
C PRO A 160 12.88 16.46 -26.18
N MET A 161 11.87 15.61 -25.96
CA MET A 161 10.53 15.82 -26.53
C MET A 161 9.69 16.78 -25.65
N PRO A 162 8.88 17.69 -26.23
CA PRO A 162 8.15 18.69 -25.46
C PRO A 162 7.01 18.08 -24.64
N GLN A 163 6.76 18.67 -23.47
CA GLN A 163 5.69 18.26 -22.55
C GLN A 163 4.31 18.41 -23.21
N GLY A 164 3.65 17.27 -23.46
CA GLY A 164 2.29 17.18 -23.95
C GLY A 164 1.50 16.10 -23.19
N HIS A 165 0.27 16.46 -22.83
CA HIS A 165 -0.62 15.77 -21.90
C HIS A 165 -0.90 14.27 -22.18
N SER A 166 -0.75 13.47 -21.12
CA SER A 166 -1.44 12.22 -20.75
C SER A 166 -2.10 11.37 -21.86
N SER A 167 -1.49 10.23 -22.15
CA SER A 167 -2.19 9.07 -22.72
C SER A 167 -1.99 7.86 -21.81
N GLN A 168 -3.09 7.40 -21.19
CA GLN A 168 -3.16 6.16 -20.42
C GLN A 168 -2.65 4.98 -21.27
N ARG A 169 -1.60 4.31 -20.80
CA ARG A 169 -1.31 2.93 -21.22
C ARG A 169 -1.44 2.02 -20.02
N SER A 170 -2.52 1.24 -20.01
CA SER A 170 -2.68 0.05 -19.18
C SER A 170 -1.67 -0.99 -19.63
N VAL A 171 -0.77 -1.42 -18.74
CA VAL A 171 0.04 -2.61 -18.96
C VAL A 171 -0.49 -3.68 -18.01
N MET A 172 -1.25 -4.60 -18.59
CA MET A 172 -1.69 -5.83 -17.97
C MET A 172 -0.46 -6.71 -17.76
N TRP A 173 -0.05 -6.91 -16.51
CA TRP A 173 0.91 -7.96 -16.16
C TRP A 173 0.18 -9.31 -16.18
N MET A 174 0.47 -10.12 -17.19
CA MET A 174 0.09 -11.53 -17.22
C MET A 174 1.30 -12.34 -16.74
N PRO A 175 1.21 -13.13 -15.65
CA PRO A 175 2.26 -14.07 -15.31
C PRO A 175 2.18 -15.23 -16.30
N TRP A 176 3.30 -15.56 -16.91
CA TRP A 176 3.44 -16.70 -17.80
C TRP A 176 2.99 -17.99 -17.12
N PHE A 177 1.93 -18.59 -17.65
CA PHE A 177 1.62 -20.01 -17.50
C PHE A 177 2.70 -20.78 -18.28
N SER A 178 3.49 -21.62 -17.61
CA SER A 178 4.28 -22.64 -18.28
C SER A 178 3.48 -23.94 -18.28
N GLU A 179 2.89 -24.26 -19.44
CA GLU A 179 2.29 -25.56 -19.73
C GLU A 179 3.27 -26.39 -20.57
N GLY A 180 3.53 -27.63 -20.13
CA GLY A 180 4.03 -28.70 -20.99
C GLY A 180 5.51 -29.09 -20.86
N THR A 181 5.78 -30.15 -20.10
CA THR A 181 6.54 -31.31 -20.62
C THR A 181 6.03 -32.57 -19.92
N ASP A 182 5.15 -33.30 -20.60
CA ASP A 182 5.01 -34.75 -20.43
C ASP A 182 6.09 -35.44 -21.26
N LEU A 183 6.92 -36.25 -20.59
CA LEU A 183 7.40 -37.59 -20.98
C LEU A 183 8.20 -38.19 -19.83
#